data_AF-A0A7S2WX96-F1
#
_entry.id   AF-A0A7S2WX96-F1
#
_cell.length_a   1.000
_cell.length_b   1.000
_cell.length_c   1.000
_cell.angle_alpha   90.00
_cell.angle_beta   90.00
_cell.angle_gamma   90.00
#
_symmetry.space_group_name_H-M   'P 1'
#
loop_
_entity.id
_entity.type
_entity.pdbx_description
1 polymer ?
#
loop_
_entity_poly.entity_id
_entity_poly.type
_entity_poly.pdbx_seq_one_letter_code
_entity_poly.pdbx_strand_id
1 'polypeptide(L)'
;MDLFAEVASLLDDDPAGRRPEGVGKAWQRMMKDPEVLSRVPCVIGLSSGDGLNWLVRHAVYLYLTRPNIFTLHMVTGLHALVVLKQYYDEEDFETALECHWMSVACVFLAVKAPEIISLARARAKYPIQSWDALIDLVTSTVHGDHEIKAVDTALDMSKRFPMLSEEFELAGSIVKRFRN
;
A
#
# COMPACT_ATOMS: atom_id res chain seq x y z
N MET A 1 -20.10 -19.05 4.95
CA MET A 1 -19.80 -17.89 4.10
C MET A 1 -18.43 -18.16 3.50
N ASP A 2 -18.37 -18.36 2.18
CA ASP A 2 -17.17 -18.86 1.51
C ASP A 2 -16.21 -17.68 1.22
N LEU A 3 -15.15 -17.60 2.02
CA LEU A 3 -14.15 -16.53 1.98
C LEU A 3 -13.56 -16.37 0.55
N PHE A 4 -13.50 -17.46 -0.22
CA PHE A 4 -13.01 -17.43 -1.60
C PHE A 4 -14.01 -16.78 -2.58
N ALA A 5 -15.31 -16.96 -2.36
CA ALA A 5 -16.35 -16.33 -3.18
C ALA A 5 -16.42 -14.82 -2.92
N GLU A 6 -16.23 -14.40 -1.67
CA GLU A 6 -16.16 -12.99 -1.29
C GLU A 6 -14.92 -12.31 -1.89
N VAL A 7 -13.75 -12.98 -1.82
CA VAL A 7 -12.50 -12.52 -2.45
C VAL A 7 -12.62 -12.43 -3.97
N ALA A 8 -13.31 -13.38 -4.63
CA ALA A 8 -13.52 -13.33 -6.07
C ALA A 8 -14.42 -12.14 -6.48
N SER A 9 -15.49 -11.87 -5.70
CA SER A 9 -16.40 -10.76 -5.98
C SER A 9 -15.74 -9.38 -5.85
N LEU A 10 -14.80 -9.21 -4.91
CA LEU A 10 -14.04 -7.98 -4.72
C LEU A 10 -13.00 -7.71 -5.82
N LEU A 11 -12.71 -8.71 -6.66
CA LEU A 11 -11.75 -8.63 -7.77
C LEU A 11 -12.42 -8.38 -9.14
N ASP A 12 -13.76 -8.42 -9.20
CA ASP A 12 -14.54 -8.40 -10.44
C ASP A 12 -15.18 -7.04 -10.78
N ASP A 13 -14.95 -5.99 -9.98
CA ASP A 13 -15.41 -4.62 -10.31
C ASP A 13 -14.50 -3.95 -11.37
N ASP A 14 -14.56 -4.45 -12.61
CA ASP A 14 -14.21 -3.68 -13.80
C ASP A 14 -15.49 -3.18 -14.51
N PRO A 15 -15.87 -1.90 -14.37
CA PRO A 15 -17.06 -1.34 -15.02
C PRO A 15 -16.95 -1.32 -16.56
N ALA A 16 -15.79 -1.68 -17.15
CA ALA A 16 -15.57 -1.68 -18.60
C ALA A 16 -15.81 -3.04 -19.29
N GLY A 17 -16.20 -4.10 -18.56
CA GLY A 17 -16.50 -5.41 -19.16
C GLY A 17 -15.33 -6.07 -19.90
N ARG A 18 -14.08 -5.65 -19.64
CA ARG A 18 -12.90 -6.30 -20.19
C ARG A 18 -12.58 -7.50 -19.30
N ARG A 19 -12.46 -8.69 -19.90
CA ARG A 19 -12.00 -9.86 -19.12
C ARG A 19 -10.65 -9.52 -18.49
N PRO A 20 -10.51 -9.62 -17.16
CA PRO A 20 -9.26 -9.29 -16.50
C PRO A 20 -8.15 -10.17 -17.08
N GLU A 21 -7.02 -9.54 -17.43
CA GLU A 21 -5.84 -10.24 -17.91
C GLU A 21 -5.38 -11.24 -16.82
N GLY A 22 -5.16 -12.49 -17.21
CA GLY A 22 -4.69 -13.53 -16.28
C GLY A 22 -3.33 -13.14 -15.69
N VAL A 23 -3.09 -13.50 -14.42
CA VAL A 23 -1.87 -13.15 -13.67
C VAL A 23 -0.60 -13.51 -14.44
N GLY A 24 -0.60 -14.66 -15.12
CA GLY A 24 0.54 -15.09 -15.94
C GLY A 24 0.85 -14.18 -17.14
N LYS A 25 -0.17 -13.59 -17.78
CA LYS A 25 0.04 -12.65 -18.90
C LYS A 25 0.51 -11.28 -18.40
N ALA A 26 -0.06 -10.81 -17.28
CA ALA A 26 0.39 -9.59 -16.61
C ALA A 26 1.87 -9.71 -16.18
N TRP A 27 2.26 -10.85 -15.59
CA TRP A 27 3.65 -11.16 -15.24
C TRP A 27 4.58 -11.17 -16.47
N GLN A 28 4.19 -11.89 -17.53
CA GLN A 28 5.00 -11.93 -18.76
C GLN A 28 5.19 -10.56 -19.40
N ARG A 29 4.19 -9.67 -19.33
CA ARG A 29 4.32 -8.30 -19.81
C ARG A 29 5.32 -7.51 -18.98
N MET A 30 5.20 -7.55 -17.66
CA MET A 30 6.12 -6.85 -16.77
C MET A 30 7.57 -7.28 -16.93
N MET A 31 7.82 -8.60 -17.01
CA MET A 31 9.17 -9.13 -17.15
C MET A 31 9.82 -8.79 -18.51
N LYS A 32 9.05 -8.28 -19.47
CA LYS A 32 9.52 -7.83 -20.78
C LYS A 32 9.68 -6.31 -20.87
N ASP A 33 9.29 -5.56 -19.84
CA ASP A 33 9.35 -4.10 -19.81
C ASP A 33 10.52 -3.63 -18.93
N PRO A 34 11.62 -3.14 -19.53
CA PRO A 34 12.79 -2.68 -18.78
C PRO A 34 12.49 -1.50 -17.85
N GLU A 35 11.52 -0.65 -18.21
CA GLU A 35 11.13 0.49 -17.39
C GLU A 35 10.41 0.00 -16.13
N VAL A 36 9.53 -0.98 -16.26
CA VAL A 36 8.88 -1.64 -15.12
C VAL A 36 9.91 -2.33 -14.23
N LEU A 37 10.84 -3.11 -14.81
CA LEU A 37 11.89 -3.81 -14.05
C LEU A 37 12.81 -2.84 -13.31
N SER A 38 13.11 -1.66 -13.88
CA SER A 38 13.92 -0.64 -13.22
C SER A 38 13.23 0.01 -12.00
N ARG A 39 11.90 -0.15 -11.90
CA ARG A 39 11.07 0.30 -10.78
C ARG A 39 10.81 -0.83 -9.77
N VAL A 40 11.22 -2.07 -10.06
CA VAL A 40 11.12 -3.18 -9.11
C VAL A 40 12.21 -3.03 -8.04
N PRO A 41 11.87 -3.26 -6.76
CA PRO A 41 12.81 -3.09 -5.66
C PRO A 41 14.02 -4.00 -5.79
N CYS A 42 15.21 -3.48 -5.49
CA CYS A 42 16.30 -4.33 -5.07
C CYS A 42 15.97 -4.84 -3.66
N VAL A 43 16.00 -6.17 -3.47
CA VAL A 43 15.72 -6.81 -2.17
C VAL A 43 16.90 -6.63 -1.19
N ILE A 44 18.05 -6.19 -1.66
CA ILE A 44 19.27 -6.09 -0.87
C ILE A 44 19.35 -4.74 -0.16
N GLY A 45 19.55 -4.75 1.16
CA GLY A 45 19.84 -3.56 1.97
C GLY A 45 18.59 -2.75 2.29
N LEU A 46 17.48 -3.41 2.57
CA LEU A 46 16.19 -2.78 2.86
C LEU A 46 16.19 -2.01 4.18
N SER A 47 17.02 -2.40 5.16
CA SER A 47 17.18 -1.70 6.43
C SER A 47 17.98 -0.40 6.32
N SER A 48 18.67 -0.18 5.19
CA SER A 48 19.34 1.08 4.89
C SER A 48 18.33 2.23 4.81
N GLY A 49 18.77 3.47 5.07
CA GLY A 49 17.88 4.63 5.00
C GLY A 49 17.20 4.75 3.63
N ASP A 50 17.96 4.57 2.55
CA ASP A 50 17.43 4.64 1.18
C ASP A 50 16.55 3.42 0.85
N GLY A 51 16.98 2.21 1.22
CA GLY A 51 16.23 0.98 0.99
C GLY A 51 14.87 1.00 1.68
N LEU A 52 14.82 1.45 2.94
CA LEU A 52 13.58 1.54 3.72
C LEU A 52 12.65 2.58 3.12
N ASN A 53 13.15 3.78 2.83
CA ASN A 53 12.38 4.83 2.14
C ASN A 53 11.76 4.32 0.84
N TRP A 54 12.55 3.54 0.09
CA TRP A 54 12.17 3.03 -1.21
C TRP A 54 11.09 1.93 -1.09
N LEU A 55 11.18 1.03 -0.11
CA LEU A 55 10.14 0.03 0.21
C LEU A 55 8.84 0.68 0.70
N VAL A 56 8.96 1.66 1.61
CA VAL A 56 7.82 2.43 2.13
C VAL A 56 7.09 3.13 1.00
N ARG A 57 7.82 3.78 0.10
CA ARG A 57 7.27 4.39 -1.10
C ARG A 57 6.48 3.36 -1.91
N HIS A 58 7.04 2.19 -2.20
CA HIS A 58 6.33 1.18 -3.00
C HIS A 58 5.05 0.68 -2.35
N ALA A 59 5.08 0.40 -1.05
CA ALA A 59 3.90 -0.04 -0.32
C ALA A 59 2.78 1.02 -0.34
N VAL A 60 3.09 2.28 -0.06
CA VAL A 60 2.07 3.36 -0.04
C VAL A 60 1.54 3.64 -1.44
N TYR A 61 2.38 3.65 -2.47
CA TYR A 61 1.95 3.87 -3.85
C TYR A 61 1.07 2.72 -4.37
N LEU A 62 1.34 1.48 -3.96
CA LEU A 62 0.46 0.34 -4.26
C LEU A 62 -0.92 0.53 -3.63
N TYR A 63 -0.98 0.97 -2.37
CA TYR A 63 -2.23 1.29 -1.69
C TYR A 63 -3.00 2.43 -2.38
N LEU A 64 -2.33 3.53 -2.75
CA LEU A 64 -2.93 4.63 -3.50
C LEU A 64 -3.47 4.16 -4.88
N THR A 65 -2.78 3.23 -5.53
CA THR A 65 -3.15 2.72 -6.84
C THR A 65 -4.38 1.81 -6.77
N ARG A 66 -4.38 0.85 -5.84
CA ARG A 66 -5.45 -0.14 -5.62
C ARG A 66 -5.79 -0.22 -4.14
N PRO A 67 -6.61 0.70 -3.61
CA PRO A 67 -6.98 0.66 -2.20
C PRO A 67 -7.92 -0.52 -1.95
N ASN A 68 -7.49 -1.44 -1.09
CA ASN A 68 -8.27 -2.56 -0.57
C ASN A 68 -7.63 -3.03 0.74
N ILE A 69 -8.24 -4.03 1.37
CA ILE A 69 -7.75 -4.54 2.66
C ILE A 69 -6.33 -5.10 2.58
N PHE A 70 -5.96 -5.76 1.48
CA PHE A 70 -4.64 -6.36 1.30
C PHE A 70 -3.55 -5.29 1.15
N THR A 71 -3.79 -4.28 0.32
CA THR A 71 -2.83 -3.18 0.12
C THR A 71 -2.73 -2.27 1.34
N LEU A 72 -3.81 -2.13 2.12
CA LEU A 72 -3.76 -1.51 3.45
C LEU A 72 -2.86 -2.31 4.40
N HIS A 73 -2.96 -3.64 4.41
CA HIS A 73 -2.08 -4.50 5.22
C HIS A 73 -0.61 -4.43 4.82
N MET A 74 -0.31 -4.10 3.56
CA MET A 74 1.08 -3.85 3.15
C MET A 74 1.66 -2.59 3.80
N VAL A 75 0.87 -1.51 3.89
CA VAL A 75 1.33 -0.26 4.53
C VAL A 75 1.32 -0.39 6.05
N THR A 76 0.26 -0.92 6.63
CA THR A 76 0.12 -1.08 8.08
C THR A 76 1.07 -2.13 8.66
N GLY A 77 1.37 -3.21 7.91
CA GLY A 77 2.41 -4.18 8.28
C GLY A 77 3.80 -3.56 8.29
N LEU A 78 4.12 -2.73 7.30
CA LEU A 78 5.40 -2.01 7.27
C LEU A 78 5.51 -0.99 8.42
N HIS A 79 4.42 -0.29 8.74
CA HIS A 79 4.35 0.59 9.90
C HIS A 79 4.63 -0.18 11.20
N ALA A 80 4.03 -1.37 11.38
CA ALA A 80 4.31 -2.21 12.54
C ALA A 80 5.80 -2.57 12.66
N LEU A 81 6.45 -2.96 11.55
CA LEU A 81 7.89 -3.25 11.55
C LEU A 81 8.72 -2.02 11.95
N VAL A 82 8.39 -0.84 11.41
CA VAL A 82 9.11 0.41 11.71
C VAL A 82 8.93 0.83 13.17
N VAL A 83 7.72 0.71 13.73
CA VAL A 83 7.43 1.03 15.13
C VAL A 83 8.17 0.07 16.07
N LEU A 84 8.18 -1.21 15.72
CA LEU A 84 8.80 -2.26 16.51
C LEU A 84 10.32 -2.36 16.29
N LYS A 85 10.92 -1.53 15.42
CA LYS A 85 12.36 -1.56 15.09
C LYS A 85 13.27 -1.68 16.31
N GLN A 86 12.95 -0.98 17.40
CA GLN A 86 13.73 -0.98 18.65
C GLN A 86 13.78 -2.35 19.38
N TYR A 87 12.93 -3.29 19.00
CA TYR A 87 12.85 -4.63 19.57
C TYR A 87 13.49 -5.71 18.69
N TYR A 88 13.98 -5.35 17.51
CA TYR A 88 14.74 -6.24 16.62
C TYR A 88 16.23 -5.88 16.71
N ASP A 89 17.10 -6.87 16.52
CA ASP A 89 18.46 -6.55 16.07
C ASP A 89 18.46 -6.19 14.58
N GLU A 90 19.62 -5.79 14.05
CA GLU A 90 19.73 -5.34 12.66
C GLU A 90 19.45 -6.46 11.65
N GLU A 91 19.83 -7.70 11.97
CA GLU A 91 19.68 -8.87 11.09
C GLU A 91 18.21 -9.33 11.05
N ASP A 92 17.55 -9.39 12.20
CA ASP A 92 16.13 -9.69 12.33
C ASP A 92 15.28 -8.62 11.63
N PHE A 93 15.66 -7.35 11.75
CA PHE A 93 14.95 -6.27 11.07
C PHE A 93 15.09 -6.34 9.55
N GLU A 94 16.30 -6.59 9.02
CA GLU A 94 16.51 -6.82 7.58
C GLU A 94 15.66 -8.00 7.09
N THR A 95 15.73 -9.14 7.79
CA THR A 95 14.98 -10.36 7.45
C THR A 95 13.47 -10.11 7.44
N ALA A 96 12.96 -9.35 8.41
CA ALA A 96 11.56 -8.98 8.48
C ALA A 96 11.14 -8.09 7.29
N LEU A 97 11.99 -7.14 6.88
CA LEU A 97 11.76 -6.30 5.71
C LEU A 97 11.78 -7.11 4.41
N GLU A 98 12.68 -8.08 4.26
CA GLU A 98 12.72 -8.98 3.09
C GLU A 98 11.45 -9.85 2.99
N CYS A 99 11.00 -10.37 4.14
CA CYS A 99 9.75 -11.13 4.21
C CYS A 99 8.53 -10.26 3.88
N HIS A 100 8.50 -9.02 4.38
CA HIS A 100 7.43 -8.08 4.07
C HIS A 100 7.46 -7.65 2.60
N TRP A 101 8.65 -7.44 2.04
CA TRP A 101 8.84 -7.17 0.62
C TRP A 101 8.22 -8.27 -0.25
N MET A 102 8.46 -9.54 0.09
CA MET A 102 7.86 -10.67 -0.63
C MET A 102 6.33 -10.62 -0.56
N SER A 103 5.78 -10.27 0.60
CA SER A 103 4.33 -10.10 0.77
C SER A 103 3.78 -8.97 -0.11
N VAL A 104 4.48 -7.83 -0.19
CA VAL A 104 4.14 -6.72 -1.09
C VAL A 104 4.15 -7.17 -2.55
N ALA A 105 5.18 -7.90 -2.96
CA ALA A 105 5.29 -8.43 -4.32
C ALA A 105 4.15 -9.40 -4.65
N CYS A 106 3.80 -10.32 -3.73
CA CYS A 106 2.67 -11.23 -3.90
C CYS A 106 1.34 -10.46 -4.04
N VAL A 107 1.09 -9.47 -3.18
CA VAL A 107 -0.13 -8.65 -3.26
C VAL A 107 -0.17 -7.87 -4.57
N PHE A 108 0.94 -7.29 -4.99
CA PHE A 108 1.04 -6.57 -6.28
C PHE A 108 0.62 -7.46 -7.46
N LEU A 109 1.06 -8.73 -7.49
CA LEU A 109 0.63 -9.69 -8.51
C LEU A 109 -0.83 -10.13 -8.36
N ALA A 110 -1.28 -10.32 -7.13
CA ALA A 110 -2.66 -10.69 -6.83
C ALA A 110 -3.65 -9.63 -7.34
N VAL A 111 -3.31 -8.35 -7.20
CA VAL A 111 -4.09 -7.21 -7.72
C VAL A 111 -3.81 -6.90 -9.20
N LYS A 112 -3.33 -7.91 -9.94
CA LYS A 112 -3.10 -7.93 -11.40
C LYS A 112 -2.04 -6.97 -11.89
N ALA A 113 -0.99 -6.75 -11.10
CA ALA A 113 0.16 -5.93 -11.45
C ALA A 113 -0.26 -4.55 -12.01
N PRO A 114 -0.93 -3.72 -11.19
CA PRO A 114 -1.48 -2.47 -11.64
C PRO A 114 -0.35 -1.51 -12.01
N GLU A 115 -0.63 -0.63 -12.98
CA GLU A 115 0.25 0.50 -13.25
C GLU A 115 0.30 1.39 -12.00
N ILE A 116 1.46 1.47 -11.35
CA ILE A 116 1.66 2.33 -10.18
C ILE A 116 1.48 3.79 -10.62
N ILE A 117 0.48 4.46 -10.06
CA ILE A 117 0.13 5.83 -10.45
C ILE A 117 1.14 6.83 -9.87
N SER A 118 1.35 7.94 -10.58
CA SER A 118 2.11 9.07 -10.03
C SER A 118 1.35 9.77 -8.91
N LEU A 119 2.06 10.50 -8.04
CA LEU A 119 1.45 11.33 -6.99
C LEU A 119 0.42 12.30 -7.56
N ALA A 120 0.73 12.95 -8.69
CA ALA A 120 -0.18 13.85 -9.39
C ALA A 120 -1.49 13.16 -9.78
N ARG A 121 -1.41 11.92 -10.27
CA ARG A 121 -2.59 11.11 -10.61
C ARG A 121 -3.35 10.64 -9.37
N ALA A 122 -2.65 10.35 -8.27
CA ALA A 122 -3.28 10.06 -6.98
C ALA A 122 -4.06 11.27 -6.44
N ARG A 123 -3.49 12.48 -6.49
CA ARG A 123 -4.16 13.74 -6.07
C ARG A 123 -5.41 14.03 -6.89
N ALA A 124 -5.37 13.78 -8.20
CA ALA A 124 -6.54 13.93 -9.06
C ALA A 124 -7.65 12.93 -8.68
N LYS A 125 -7.29 11.75 -8.18
CA LYS A 125 -8.22 10.69 -7.79
C LYS A 125 -8.78 10.91 -6.38
N TYR A 126 -7.99 11.37 -5.42
CA TYR A 126 -8.35 11.46 -4.00
C TYR A 126 -8.09 12.88 -3.46
N PRO A 127 -9.14 13.59 -2.97
CA PRO A 127 -8.94 14.87 -2.31
C PRO A 127 -8.24 14.66 -0.96
N ILE A 128 -7.23 15.49 -0.67
CA ILE A 128 -6.54 15.52 0.62
C ILE A 128 -7.47 16.13 1.67
N GLN A 129 -7.54 15.50 2.85
CA GLN A 129 -8.20 16.02 4.03
C GLN A 129 -7.14 16.43 5.07
N SER A 130 -7.44 17.43 5.90
CA SER A 130 -6.57 17.79 7.01
C SER A 130 -6.51 16.67 8.04
N TRP A 131 -5.41 16.57 8.78
CA TRP A 131 -5.26 15.60 9.85
C TRP A 131 -6.36 15.73 10.92
N ASP A 132 -6.72 16.95 11.31
CA ASP A 132 -7.81 17.19 12.26
C ASP A 132 -9.14 16.60 11.75
N ALA A 133 -9.47 16.81 10.47
CA ALA A 133 -10.68 16.26 9.88
C ALA A 133 -10.66 14.72 9.80
N LEU A 134 -9.50 14.13 9.54
CA LEU A 134 -9.34 12.67 9.52
C LEU A 134 -9.44 12.06 10.92
N ILE A 135 -8.85 12.69 11.92
CA ILE A 135 -8.92 12.28 13.33
C ILE A 135 -10.36 12.39 13.82
N ASP A 136 -11.03 13.51 13.56
CA ASP A 136 -12.44 13.70 13.90
C ASP A 136 -13.30 12.64 13.23
N LEU A 137 -13.07 12.33 11.94
CA LEU A 137 -13.79 11.30 11.21
C LEU A 137 -13.70 9.92 11.89
N VAL A 138 -12.48 9.47 12.25
CA VAL A 138 -12.26 8.14 12.83
C VAL A 138 -12.58 8.04 14.32
N THR A 139 -12.70 9.17 15.03
CA THR A 139 -13.08 9.18 16.45
C THR A 139 -14.58 9.38 16.66
N SER A 140 -15.24 10.15 15.79
CA SER A 140 -16.65 10.55 15.97
C SER A 140 -17.64 9.78 15.10
N THR A 141 -17.23 9.33 13.91
CA THR A 141 -18.16 8.92 12.85
C THR A 141 -17.91 7.49 12.37
N VAL A 142 -16.64 7.07 12.34
CA VAL A 142 -16.22 5.77 11.85
C VAL A 142 -15.66 4.94 13.01
N HIS A 143 -16.24 3.77 13.26
CA HIS A 143 -15.78 2.83 14.30
C HIS A 143 -15.11 1.57 13.74
N GLY A 144 -14.67 1.62 12.49
CA GLY A 144 -13.98 0.50 11.84
C GLY A 144 -12.50 0.51 12.20
N ASP A 145 -11.97 -0.66 12.55
CA ASP A 145 -10.58 -0.82 12.95
C ASP A 145 -9.62 -0.56 11.77
N HIS A 146 -10.00 -0.92 10.55
CA HIS A 146 -9.22 -0.65 9.34
C HIS A 146 -9.08 0.85 9.05
N GLU A 147 -10.14 1.62 9.24
CA GLU A 147 -10.13 3.06 9.05
C GLU A 147 -9.28 3.77 10.09
N ILE A 148 -9.39 3.36 11.36
CA ILE A 148 -8.52 3.85 12.45
C ILE A 148 -7.06 3.50 12.13
N LYS A 149 -6.77 2.25 11.78
CA LYS A 149 -5.41 1.79 11.40
C LYS A 149 -4.86 2.58 10.23
N ALA A 150 -5.67 2.86 9.21
CA ALA A 150 -5.25 3.60 8.03
C ALA A 150 -4.86 5.05 8.38
N VAL A 151 -5.70 5.76 9.15
CA VAL A 151 -5.41 7.15 9.56
C VAL A 151 -4.21 7.20 10.50
N ASP A 152 -4.17 6.34 11.51
CA ASP A 152 -3.07 6.28 12.49
C ASP A 152 -1.72 5.96 11.82
N THR A 153 -1.72 4.93 10.97
CA THR A 153 -0.54 4.55 10.18
C THR A 153 -0.08 5.68 9.27
N ALA A 154 -1.01 6.30 8.53
CA ALA A 154 -0.67 7.41 7.66
C ALA A 154 -0.07 8.59 8.44
N LEU A 155 -0.68 8.94 9.57
CA LEU A 155 -0.21 10.03 10.42
C LEU A 155 1.19 9.77 10.97
N ASP A 156 1.44 8.60 11.56
CA ASP A 156 2.76 8.29 12.14
C ASP A 156 3.84 8.17 11.07
N MET A 157 3.54 7.48 9.97
CA MET A 157 4.49 7.31 8.86
C MET A 157 4.80 8.63 8.14
N SER A 158 3.85 9.57 8.04
CA SER A 158 4.10 10.91 7.49
C SER A 158 5.16 11.69 8.27
N LYS A 159 5.23 11.48 9.59
CA LYS A 159 6.22 12.10 10.49
C LYS A 159 7.58 11.42 10.39
N ARG A 160 7.60 10.08 10.29
CA ARG A 160 8.84 9.28 10.18
C ARG A 160 9.51 9.36 8.82
N PHE A 161 8.71 9.55 7.77
CA PHE A 161 9.18 9.66 6.39
C PHE A 161 8.73 11.00 5.78
N PRO A 162 9.34 12.14 6.17
CA PRO A 162 8.89 13.47 5.72
C PRO A 162 8.87 13.65 4.20
N MET A 163 9.79 12.97 3.49
CA MET A 163 9.85 12.95 2.03
C MET A 163 8.65 12.27 1.35
N LEU A 164 7.83 11.53 2.12
CA LEU A 164 6.63 10.83 1.68
C LEU A 164 5.38 11.35 2.41
N SER A 165 5.46 12.51 3.06
CA SER A 165 4.38 13.06 3.89
C SER A 165 3.09 13.25 3.09
N GLU A 166 3.19 13.79 1.87
CA GLU A 166 2.04 13.99 0.98
C GLU A 166 1.41 12.68 0.52
N GLU A 167 2.21 11.65 0.23
CA GLU A 167 1.71 10.30 -0.06
C GLU A 167 0.88 9.74 1.09
N PHE A 168 1.35 9.93 2.33
CA PHE A 168 0.65 9.46 3.53
C PHE A 168 -0.60 10.27 3.84
N GLU A 169 -0.59 11.59 3.64
CA GLU A 169 -1.80 12.42 3.75
C GLU A 169 -2.90 11.95 2.77
N LEU A 170 -2.52 11.65 1.53
CA LEU A 170 -3.43 11.06 0.55
C LEU A 170 -3.91 9.67 0.98
N ALA A 171 -3.03 8.82 1.49
CA ALA A 171 -3.38 7.47 1.94
C ALA A 171 -4.41 7.51 3.07
N GLY A 172 -4.22 8.35 4.09
CA GLY A 172 -5.19 8.56 5.16
C GLY A 172 -6.52 9.10 4.65
N SER A 173 -6.50 9.90 3.58
CA SER A 173 -7.71 10.49 2.98
C SER A 173 -8.57 9.50 2.17
N ILE A 174 -8.07 8.29 1.87
CA ILE A 174 -8.83 7.26 1.14
C ILE A 174 -9.96 6.66 1.97
N VAL A 175 -9.85 6.70 3.30
CA VAL A 175 -10.72 6.03 4.28
C VAL A 175 -12.22 6.22 4.04
N LYS A 176 -12.65 7.34 3.45
CA LYS A 176 -14.05 7.62 3.11
C LYS A 176 -14.62 6.76 1.96
N ARG A 177 -13.79 6.14 1.12
CA ARG A 177 -14.20 5.49 -0.13
C ARG A 177 -14.50 4.00 -0.03
N PHE A 178 -14.20 3.32 1.07
CA PHE A 178 -14.58 1.92 1.25
C PHE A 178 -16.09 1.71 1.52
N ARG A 179 -16.88 2.79 1.51
CA ARG A 179 -18.31 2.79 1.87
C ARG A 179 -19.28 3.06 0.71
N ASN A 180 -18.79 3.25 -0.51
CA ASN A 180 -19.64 3.49 -1.69
C ASN A 180 -19.55 2.33 -2.67
#